data_AF-A0A354X3P0-F1
#
_entry.id   AF-A0A354X3P0-F1
#
_cell.length_a   1.000
_cell.length_b   1.000
_cell.length_c   1.000
_cell.angle_alpha   90.00
_cell.angle_beta   90.00
_cell.angle_gamma   90.00
#
_symmetry.space_group_name_H-M   'P 1'
#
loop_
_entity.id
_entity.type
_entity.pdbx_description
1 polymer ?
#
loop_
_entity_poly.entity_id
_entity_poly.type
_entity_poly.pdbx_seq_one_letter_code
_entity_poly.pdbx_strand_id
1 'polypeptide(L)'
;VVDDAIVVLENITQHIDKGSRLKQAAIFGTSEMGLSIATATLTIIMVFLPLMFMQGLVGIMFKQLAVLTCVCMLVSLFTALTLTPMMSSKLLKEAPRDKKEQHRSKLYMASEKAFQKIDNGYRKTLGWAVFHKTPILCTALAVFVITMLLGKRIGTDYIPDFDAGTVYVVYETEVGSSAEKTDSIGQQILEIMLDGIPEIKEGAVASISGQTPSGVLTTVGFKEGKNVG
;
A
#
# COMPACT_ATOMS: atom_id res chain seq x y z
N VAL A 1 11.63 0.10 2.40
CA VAL A 1 12.19 -0.58 1.20
C VAL A 1 13.06 0.34 0.36
N VAL A 2 12.51 1.21 -0.49
CA VAL A 2 13.38 2.07 -1.34
C VAL A 2 14.16 3.11 -0.52
N ASP A 3 13.55 3.61 0.56
CA ASP A 3 14.10 4.65 1.45
C ASP A 3 15.49 4.30 2.02
N ASP A 4 15.64 3.16 2.71
CA ASP A 4 16.90 2.71 3.30
C ASP A 4 18.06 2.73 2.29
N ALA A 5 17.80 2.30 1.04
CA ALA A 5 18.80 2.27 -0.02
C ALA A 5 19.12 3.67 -0.58
N ILE A 6 18.13 4.57 -0.66
CA ILE A 6 18.33 5.97 -1.07
C ILE A 6 19.20 6.69 -0.04
N VAL A 7 18.90 6.58 1.25
CA VAL A 7 19.64 7.26 2.34
C VAL A 7 21.11 6.84 2.35
N VAL A 8 21.40 5.54 2.20
CA VAL A 8 22.79 5.04 2.07
C VAL A 8 23.45 5.58 0.80
N LEU A 9 22.78 5.50 -0.35
CA LEU A 9 23.32 5.96 -1.64
C LEU A 9 23.63 7.46 -1.63
N GLU A 10 22.75 8.28 -1.06
CA GLU A 10 22.92 9.73 -0.95
C GLU A 10 24.12 10.06 -0.04
N ASN A 11 24.26 9.42 1.13
CA ASN A 11 25.40 9.70 1.99
C ASN A 11 26.73 9.24 1.38
N ILE A 12 26.75 8.11 0.65
CA ILE A 12 27.93 7.68 -0.12
C ILE A 12 28.25 8.70 -1.22
N THR A 13 27.25 9.17 -1.96
CA THR A 13 27.42 10.17 -3.03
C THR A 13 27.96 11.49 -2.47
N GLN A 14 27.43 11.94 -1.33
CA GLN A 14 27.92 13.14 -0.64
C GLN A 14 29.40 12.99 -0.20
N HIS A 15 29.85 11.80 0.17
CA HIS A 15 31.26 11.53 0.45
C HIS A 15 32.15 11.56 -0.81
N ILE A 16 31.63 11.10 -1.96
CA ILE A 16 32.32 11.19 -3.27
C ILE A 16 32.44 12.66 -3.71
N ASP A 17 31.37 13.46 -3.56
CA ASP A 17 31.37 14.89 -3.89
C ASP A 17 32.30 15.71 -2.99
N LYS A 18 32.52 15.28 -1.73
CA LYS A 18 33.56 15.81 -0.84
C LYS A 18 34.99 15.39 -1.24
N GLY A 19 35.16 14.58 -2.28
CA GLY A 19 36.46 14.15 -2.83
C GLY A 19 36.97 12.78 -2.36
N SER A 20 36.16 11.99 -1.66
CA SER A 20 36.55 10.65 -1.20
C SER A 20 36.61 9.64 -2.35
N ARG A 21 37.56 8.69 -2.31
CA ARG A 21 37.60 7.57 -3.28
C ARG A 21 36.36 6.69 -3.12
N LEU A 22 35.80 6.19 -4.23
CA LEU A 22 34.58 5.35 -4.29
C LEU A 22 34.48 4.29 -3.18
N LYS A 23 35.52 3.48 -2.98
CA LYS A 23 35.55 2.43 -1.94
C LYS A 23 35.54 2.99 -0.51
N GLN A 24 36.21 4.11 -0.28
CA GLN A 24 36.24 4.77 1.04
C GLN A 24 34.89 5.43 1.33
N ALA A 25 34.32 6.14 0.35
CA ALA A 25 32.99 6.73 0.44
C ALA A 25 31.91 5.68 0.76
N ALA A 26 31.97 4.52 0.09
CA ALA A 26 31.06 3.40 0.36
C ALA A 26 31.15 2.89 1.80
N ILE A 27 32.35 2.73 2.34
CA ILE A 27 32.57 2.27 3.73
C ILE A 27 32.11 3.33 4.73
N PHE A 28 32.66 4.55 4.65
CA PHE A 28 32.38 5.61 5.62
C PHE A 28 30.91 6.05 5.59
N GLY A 29 30.36 6.32 4.40
CA GLY A 29 28.98 6.77 4.23
C GLY A 29 27.94 5.77 4.72
N THR A 30 28.21 4.46 4.60
CA THR A 30 27.36 3.41 5.18
C THR A 30 27.54 3.31 6.70
N SER A 31 28.79 3.38 7.19
CA SER A 31 29.08 3.24 8.64
C SER A 31 28.47 4.36 9.49
N GLU A 32 28.37 5.57 8.95
CA GLU A 32 27.76 6.73 9.61
C GLU A 32 26.24 6.58 9.75
N MET A 33 25.57 6.03 8.74
CA MET A 33 24.10 5.94 8.70
C MET A 33 23.54 4.60 9.20
N GLY A 34 24.36 3.55 9.27
CA GLY A 34 23.89 2.18 9.50
C GLY A 34 23.05 1.99 10.77
N LEU A 35 23.46 2.59 11.89
CA LEU A 35 22.70 2.54 13.15
C LEU A 35 21.38 3.33 13.07
N SER A 36 21.41 4.51 12.44
CA SER A 36 20.24 5.39 12.28
C SER A 36 19.16 4.71 11.44
N ILE A 37 19.54 4.11 10.31
CA ILE A 37 18.61 3.40 9.42
C ILE A 37 18.07 2.16 10.13
N ALA A 38 18.93 1.33 10.75
CA ALA A 38 18.48 0.15 11.49
C ALA A 38 17.47 0.49 12.61
N THR A 39 17.68 1.61 13.31
CA THR A 39 16.77 2.11 14.35
C THR A 39 15.44 2.58 13.75
N ALA A 40 15.47 3.29 12.61
CA ALA A 40 14.26 3.71 11.90
C ALA A 40 13.45 2.51 11.39
N THR A 41 14.10 1.54 10.73
CA THR A 41 13.46 0.30 10.26
C THR A 41 12.84 -0.48 11.43
N LEU A 42 13.55 -0.62 12.55
CA LEU A 42 13.04 -1.32 13.73
C LEU A 42 11.86 -0.59 14.38
N THR A 43 11.87 0.76 14.38
CA THR A 43 10.74 1.57 14.85
C THR A 43 9.49 1.30 14.01
N ILE A 44 9.62 1.18 12.68
CA ILE A 44 8.50 0.82 11.81
C ILE A 44 8.00 -0.60 12.12
N ILE A 45 8.90 -1.57 12.30
CA ILE A 45 8.53 -2.94 12.70
C ILE A 45 7.73 -2.95 14.03
N MET A 46 8.11 -2.11 15.00
CA MET A 46 7.37 -1.98 16.28
C MET A 46 5.95 -1.42 16.09
N VAL A 47 5.68 -0.61 15.07
CA VAL A 47 4.32 -0.13 14.75
C VAL A 47 3.45 -1.23 14.14
N PHE A 48 4.03 -2.16 13.36
CA PHE A 48 3.31 -3.30 12.79
C PHE A 48 3.17 -4.49 13.75
N LEU A 49 4.02 -4.58 14.78
CA LEU A 49 4.04 -5.69 15.74
C LEU A 49 2.66 -5.97 16.41
N PRO A 50 1.90 -4.96 16.91
CA PRO A 50 0.59 -5.19 17.55
C PRO A 50 -0.44 -5.83 16.61
N LEU A 51 -0.38 -5.55 15.30
CA LEU A 51 -1.34 -6.06 14.32
C LEU A 51 -1.28 -7.59 14.18
N MET A 52 -0.13 -8.22 14.48
CA MET A 52 0.02 -9.68 14.46
C MET A 52 -0.72 -10.39 15.60
N PHE A 53 -1.08 -9.67 16.67
CA PHE A 53 -1.83 -10.17 17.83
C PHE A 53 -3.33 -9.88 17.75
N MET A 54 -3.77 -9.17 16.71
CA MET A 54 -5.19 -8.87 16.49
C MET A 54 -5.96 -10.16 16.16
N GLN A 55 -7.16 -10.31 16.74
CA GLN A 55 -8.00 -11.49 16.60
C GLN A 55 -9.14 -11.27 15.60
N GLY A 56 -9.86 -12.35 15.25
CA GLY A 56 -10.98 -12.32 14.30
C GLY A 56 -10.55 -12.23 12.84
N LEU A 57 -11.52 -12.08 11.94
CA LEU A 57 -11.32 -12.06 10.48
C LEU A 57 -10.41 -10.89 10.06
N VAL A 58 -10.60 -9.72 10.68
CA VAL A 58 -9.72 -8.55 10.56
C VAL A 58 -8.27 -8.91 10.90
N GLY A 59 -8.06 -9.60 12.02
CA GLY A 59 -6.74 -10.05 12.46
C GLY A 59 -6.03 -10.92 11.44
N ILE A 60 -6.73 -11.86 10.78
CA ILE A 60 -6.14 -12.75 9.76
C ILE A 60 -5.61 -11.93 8.58
N MET A 61 -6.43 -11.04 8.02
CA MET A 61 -6.08 -10.22 6.85
C MET A 61 -4.90 -9.27 7.16
N PHE A 62 -4.96 -8.56 8.28
CA PHE A 62 -3.91 -7.62 8.68
C PHE A 62 -2.61 -8.32 9.15
N LYS A 63 -2.68 -9.53 9.70
CA LYS A 63 -1.49 -10.31 10.09
C LYS A 63 -0.65 -10.70 8.88
N GLN A 64 -1.27 -11.08 7.76
CA GLN A 64 -0.55 -11.36 6.51
C GLN A 64 0.18 -10.11 6.02
N LEU A 65 -0.49 -8.95 6.01
CA LEU A 65 0.11 -7.66 5.63
C LEU A 65 1.27 -7.29 6.56
N ALA A 66 1.07 -7.36 7.88
CA ALA A 66 2.09 -7.01 8.88
C ALA A 66 3.34 -7.88 8.78
N VAL A 67 3.18 -9.21 8.65
CA VAL A 67 4.32 -10.14 8.47
C VAL A 67 5.07 -9.82 7.17
N LEU A 68 4.36 -9.62 6.05
CA LEU A 68 4.96 -9.27 4.77
C LEU A 68 5.74 -7.95 4.85
N THR A 69 5.16 -6.91 5.44
CA THR A 69 5.83 -5.61 5.63
C THR A 69 7.08 -5.75 6.50
N CYS A 70 7.01 -6.46 7.63
CA CYS A 70 8.17 -6.69 8.50
C CYS A 70 9.31 -7.43 7.79
N VAL A 71 9.00 -8.50 7.03
CA VAL A 71 10.01 -9.24 6.24
C VAL A 71 10.61 -8.35 5.14
N CYS A 72 9.79 -7.61 4.39
CA CYS A 72 10.27 -6.68 3.37
C CYS A 72 11.17 -5.58 3.96
N MET A 73 10.88 -5.08 5.17
CA MET A 73 11.70 -4.07 5.85
C MET A 73 13.03 -4.64 6.38
N LEU A 74 13.06 -5.89 6.89
CA LEU A 74 14.31 -6.55 7.27
C LEU A 74 15.21 -6.85 6.06
N VAL A 75 14.63 -7.33 4.95
CA VAL A 75 15.36 -7.55 3.69
C VAL A 75 15.84 -6.23 3.08
N SER A 76 15.04 -5.17 3.21
CA SER A 76 15.41 -3.80 2.83
C SER A 76 16.65 -3.33 3.57
N LEU A 77 16.63 -3.37 4.91
CA LEU A 77 17.77 -3.00 5.74
C LEU A 77 19.03 -3.82 5.40
N PHE A 78 18.87 -5.14 5.24
CA PHE A 78 19.97 -6.02 4.85
C PHE A 78 20.58 -5.61 3.49
N THR A 79 19.75 -5.39 2.47
CA THR A 79 20.22 -5.01 1.13
C THR A 79 20.81 -3.59 1.10
N ALA A 80 20.23 -2.65 1.84
CA ALA A 80 20.73 -1.28 1.98
C ALA A 80 22.12 -1.20 2.65
N LEU A 81 22.42 -2.07 3.62
CA LEU A 81 23.71 -2.08 4.32
C LEU A 81 24.77 -3.00 3.68
N THR A 82 24.39 -3.89 2.75
CA THR A 82 25.33 -4.86 2.14
C THR A 82 25.46 -4.71 0.62
N LEU A 83 24.33 -4.74 -0.11
CA LEU A 83 24.30 -4.71 -1.56
C LEU A 83 24.48 -3.29 -2.10
N THR A 84 23.77 -2.30 -1.54
CA THR A 84 23.86 -0.91 -1.98
C THR A 84 25.28 -0.34 -1.89
N PRO A 85 26.06 -0.51 -0.81
CA PRO A 85 27.43 0.01 -0.74
C PRO A 85 28.38 -0.71 -1.69
N MET A 86 28.23 -2.03 -1.83
CA MET A 86 29.04 -2.85 -2.75
C MET A 86 28.82 -2.43 -4.20
N MET A 87 27.57 -2.26 -4.62
CA MET A 87 27.20 -1.79 -5.95
C MET A 87 27.59 -0.33 -6.18
N SER A 88 27.40 0.54 -5.19
CA SER A 88 27.84 1.94 -5.23
C SER A 88 29.35 2.05 -5.49
N SER A 89 30.16 1.23 -4.83
CA SER A 89 31.62 1.22 -5.01
C SER A 89 32.11 0.77 -6.40
N LYS A 90 31.22 0.18 -7.22
CA LYS A 90 31.51 -0.35 -8.57
C LYS A 90 30.84 0.43 -9.70
N LEU A 91 29.64 0.99 -9.45
CA LEU A 91 28.80 1.61 -10.48
C LEU A 91 28.82 3.15 -10.45
N LEU A 92 29.10 3.77 -9.31
CA LEU A 92 29.26 5.22 -9.24
C LEU A 92 30.57 5.64 -9.94
N LYS A 93 30.55 6.84 -10.52
CA LYS A 93 31.73 7.49 -11.10
C LYS A 93 32.37 8.37 -10.05
N GLU A 94 33.69 8.54 -10.11
CA GLU A 94 34.39 9.52 -9.28
C GLU A 94 33.91 10.94 -9.63
N ALA A 95 33.80 11.81 -8.63
CA ALA A 95 33.47 13.21 -8.87
C ALA A 95 34.56 13.86 -9.75
N PRO A 96 34.19 14.60 -10.82
CA PRO A 96 35.18 15.25 -11.67
C PRO A 96 35.96 16.28 -10.86
N ARG A 97 37.28 16.13 -10.82
CA ARG A 97 38.20 17.00 -10.07
C ARG A 97 38.16 18.46 -10.53
N ASP A 98 37.80 18.69 -11.79
CA ASP A 98 37.61 20.01 -12.38
C ASP A 98 36.13 20.31 -12.64
N LYS A 99 35.62 21.40 -12.06
CA LYS A 99 34.22 21.84 -12.23
C LYS A 99 33.88 22.29 -13.67
N LYS A 100 34.85 22.29 -14.59
CA LYS A 100 34.73 22.84 -15.95
C LYS A 100 34.27 21.84 -17.02
N GLU A 101 34.45 20.52 -16.83
CA GLU A 101 34.16 19.52 -17.88
C GLU A 101 32.74 18.93 -17.86
N GLN A 102 31.85 19.43 -16.99
CA GLN A 102 30.49 18.91 -16.95
C GLN A 102 29.64 19.57 -18.05
N HIS A 103 29.49 18.87 -19.19
CA HIS A 103 28.51 19.17 -20.25
C HIS A 103 27.06 19.08 -19.71
N ARG A 104 26.68 20.07 -18.90
CA ARG A 104 25.36 20.20 -18.27
C ARG A 104 24.36 20.68 -19.32
N SER A 105 23.41 19.82 -19.66
CA SER A 105 22.28 20.18 -20.54
C SER A 105 21.57 21.44 -20.05
N LYS A 106 21.02 22.25 -20.98
CA LYS A 106 20.24 23.46 -20.64
C LYS A 106 19.08 23.14 -19.68
N LEU A 107 18.49 21.95 -19.81
CA LEU A 107 17.45 21.45 -18.89
C LEU A 107 17.99 21.24 -17.47
N TYR A 108 19.16 20.61 -17.32
CA TYR A 108 19.81 20.41 -16.04
C TYR A 108 20.15 21.74 -15.36
N MET A 109 20.63 22.75 -16.10
CA MET A 109 20.89 24.08 -15.53
C MET A 109 19.62 24.84 -15.14
N ALA A 110 18.49 24.56 -15.79
CA ALA A 110 17.19 25.12 -15.41
C ALA A 110 16.65 24.45 -14.14
N SER A 111 16.72 23.12 -14.04
CA SER A 111 16.31 22.39 -12.83
C SER A 111 17.19 22.74 -11.63
N GLU A 112 18.52 22.83 -11.81
CA GLU A 112 19.47 23.26 -10.77
C GLU A 112 19.09 24.63 -10.19
N LYS A 113 18.78 25.61 -11.04
CA LYS A 113 18.33 26.94 -10.58
C LYS A 113 16.97 26.90 -9.89
N ALA A 114 16.08 25.98 -10.24
CA ALA A 114 14.81 25.79 -9.54
C ALA A 114 15.04 25.17 -8.15
N PHE A 115 15.84 24.11 -8.06
CA PHE A 115 16.24 23.49 -6.78
C PHE A 115 16.92 24.50 -5.84
N GLN A 116 17.87 25.31 -6.35
CA GLN A 116 18.52 26.35 -5.55
C GLN A 116 17.54 27.44 -5.05
N LYS A 117 16.49 27.77 -5.80
CA LYS A 117 15.43 28.68 -5.31
C LYS A 117 14.60 28.03 -4.20
N ILE A 118 14.30 26.74 -4.32
CA ILE A 118 13.56 25.97 -3.30
C ILE A 118 14.39 25.84 -2.02
N ASP A 119 15.68 25.47 -2.11
CA ASP A 119 16.60 25.38 -0.97
C ASP A 119 16.74 26.72 -0.24
N ASN A 120 16.95 27.83 -0.96
CA ASN A 120 17.02 29.16 -0.34
C ASN A 120 15.67 29.59 0.29
N GLY A 121 14.54 29.22 -0.31
CA GLY A 121 13.22 29.43 0.27
C GLY A 121 13.05 28.65 1.58
N TYR A 122 13.38 27.35 1.55
CA TYR A 122 13.35 26.45 2.70
C TYR A 122 14.28 26.92 3.83
N ARG A 123 15.52 27.31 3.54
CA ARG A 123 16.44 27.89 4.53
C ARG A 123 15.86 29.12 5.22
N LYS A 124 15.19 30.01 4.46
CA LYS A 124 14.59 31.23 5.00
C LYS A 124 13.36 30.93 5.86
N THR A 125 12.48 30.02 5.45
CA THR A 125 11.30 29.64 6.23
C THR A 125 11.69 28.83 7.46
N LEU A 126 12.64 27.90 7.36
CA LEU A 126 13.20 27.15 8.49
C LEU A 126 13.88 28.07 9.50
N GLY A 127 14.69 29.03 9.02
CA GLY A 127 15.31 30.04 9.87
C GLY A 127 14.28 30.86 10.65
N TRP A 128 13.24 31.38 9.97
CA TRP A 128 12.13 32.04 10.65
C TRP A 128 11.44 31.12 11.66
N ALA A 129 11.16 29.87 11.28
CA ALA A 129 10.47 28.90 12.09
C ALA A 129 11.20 28.62 13.41
N VAL A 130 12.50 28.32 13.38
CA VAL A 130 13.29 28.01 14.58
C VAL A 130 13.22 29.12 15.65
N PHE A 131 13.14 30.39 15.23
CA PHE A 131 13.00 31.52 16.17
C PHE A 131 11.55 31.78 16.61
N HIS A 132 10.54 31.27 15.91
CA HIS A 132 9.11 31.53 16.17
C HIS A 132 8.37 30.27 16.66
N LYS A 133 8.83 29.69 17.77
CA LYS A 133 8.27 28.46 18.36
C LYS A 133 6.76 28.54 18.68
N THR A 134 6.26 29.70 19.13
CA THR A 134 4.86 29.87 19.55
C THR A 134 3.86 29.67 18.40
N PRO A 135 3.95 30.40 17.25
CA PRO A 135 3.03 30.17 16.14
C PRO A 135 3.16 28.76 15.54
N ILE A 136 4.34 28.12 15.60
CA ILE A 136 4.50 26.72 15.16
C ILE A 136 3.73 25.77 16.06
N LEU A 137 3.87 25.89 17.38
CA LEU A 137 3.12 25.06 18.34
C LEU A 137 1.62 25.28 18.19
N CYS A 138 1.17 26.52 18.02
CA CYS A 138 -0.24 26.83 17.73
C CYS A 138 -0.71 26.20 16.41
N THR A 139 0.10 26.24 15.35
CA THR A 139 -0.24 25.65 14.04
C THR A 139 -0.28 24.12 14.11
N ALA A 140 0.69 23.49 14.76
CA ALA A 140 0.73 22.04 14.95
C ALA A 140 -0.46 21.55 15.78
N LEU A 141 -0.82 22.27 16.86
CA LEU A 141 -2.00 21.97 17.66
C LEU A 141 -3.29 22.18 16.86
N ALA A 142 -3.39 23.24 16.05
CA ALA A 142 -4.54 23.48 15.19
C ALA A 142 -4.72 22.34 14.16
N VAL A 143 -3.64 21.91 13.48
CA VAL A 143 -3.68 20.77 12.56
C VAL A 143 -4.12 19.50 13.29
N PHE A 144 -3.56 19.19 14.47
CA PHE A 144 -3.96 18.04 15.27
C PHE A 144 -5.46 18.05 15.63
N VAL A 145 -5.98 19.19 16.12
CA VAL A 145 -7.41 19.35 16.46
C VAL A 145 -8.29 19.23 15.22
N ILE A 146 -7.91 19.84 14.09
CA ILE A 146 -8.64 19.74 12.83
C ILE A 146 -8.70 18.28 12.35
N THR A 147 -7.57 17.55 12.38
CA THR A 147 -7.54 16.12 12.02
C THR A 147 -8.45 15.29 12.93
N MET A 148 -8.45 15.54 14.24
CA MET A 148 -9.33 14.84 15.19
C MET A 148 -10.83 15.14 14.95
N LEU A 149 -11.17 16.37 14.56
CA LEU A 149 -12.54 16.77 14.23
C LEU A 149 -13.02 16.18 12.90
N LEU A 150 -12.14 16.13 11.89
CA LEU A 150 -12.42 15.49 10.60
C LEU A 150 -12.61 13.98 10.74
N GLY A 151 -11.76 13.31 11.52
CA GLY A 151 -11.85 11.86 11.76
C GLY A 151 -13.20 11.40 12.32
N LYS A 152 -13.86 12.23 13.15
CA LYS A 152 -15.21 11.95 13.68
C LYS A 152 -16.34 12.00 12.63
N ARG A 153 -16.08 12.51 11.42
CA ARG A 153 -17.06 12.63 10.33
C ARG A 153 -16.90 11.56 9.24
N ILE A 154 -15.89 10.71 9.35
CA ILE A 154 -15.61 9.64 8.37
C ILE A 154 -16.38 8.38 8.81
N GLY A 155 -17.19 7.83 7.91
CA GLY A 155 -17.85 6.54 8.10
C GLY A 155 -16.84 5.38 8.05
N THR A 156 -17.16 4.26 8.68
CA THR A 156 -16.27 3.09 8.76
C THR A 156 -16.85 1.92 7.97
N ASP A 157 -16.36 1.72 6.75
CA ASP A 157 -16.63 0.51 5.97
C ASP A 157 -15.49 -0.50 6.16
N TYR A 158 -15.84 -1.79 6.25
CA TYR A 158 -14.87 -2.85 6.56
C TYR A 158 -14.10 -3.33 5.32
N ILE A 159 -14.85 -3.66 4.28
CA ILE A 159 -14.38 -3.98 2.93
C ILE A 159 -15.29 -3.17 2.01
N PRO A 160 -14.78 -2.35 1.09
CA PRO A 160 -15.62 -1.67 0.12
C PRO A 160 -16.21 -2.70 -0.84
N ASP A 161 -17.49 -2.54 -1.19
CA ASP A 161 -18.10 -3.34 -2.25
C ASP A 161 -17.31 -3.15 -3.55
N PHE A 162 -16.86 -4.27 -4.12
CA PHE A 162 -16.14 -4.30 -5.38
C PHE A 162 -16.94 -5.12 -6.39
N ASP A 163 -16.98 -4.65 -7.63
CA ASP A 163 -17.62 -5.39 -8.71
C ASP A 163 -16.79 -6.63 -9.06
N ALA A 164 -17.34 -7.80 -8.78
CA ALA A 164 -16.75 -9.10 -9.10
C ALA A 164 -17.18 -9.62 -10.48
N GLY A 165 -17.94 -8.85 -11.27
CA GLY A 165 -18.52 -9.26 -12.54
C GLY A 165 -19.58 -10.37 -12.40
N THR A 166 -20.14 -10.55 -11.21
CA THR A 166 -21.15 -11.58 -10.90
C THR A 166 -22.30 -10.96 -10.12
N VAL A 167 -23.53 -11.20 -10.58
CA VAL A 167 -24.77 -10.76 -9.91
C VAL A 167 -25.48 -11.98 -9.36
N TYR A 168 -25.85 -11.94 -8.09
CA TYR A 168 -26.63 -13.00 -7.43
C TYR A 168 -28.04 -12.48 -7.13
N VAL A 169 -29.06 -13.22 -7.55
CA VAL A 169 -30.46 -12.97 -7.19
C VAL A 169 -30.96 -14.15 -6.36
N VAL A 170 -31.36 -13.88 -5.13
CA VAL A 170 -31.99 -14.85 -4.23
C VAL A 170 -33.47 -14.51 -4.13
N TYR A 171 -34.33 -15.47 -4.43
CA TYR A 171 -35.78 -15.35 -4.35
C TYR A 171 -36.36 -16.49 -3.49
N GLU A 172 -37.41 -16.20 -2.75
CA GLU A 172 -38.09 -17.16 -1.87
C GLU A 172 -39.56 -17.27 -2.28
N THR A 173 -40.09 -18.50 -2.27
CA THR A 173 -41.49 -18.80 -2.64
C THR A 173 -42.30 -19.19 -1.42
N GLU A 174 -43.64 -19.10 -1.49
CA GLU A 174 -44.52 -19.45 -0.37
C GLU A 174 -44.29 -20.89 0.14
N VAL A 175 -44.33 -21.05 1.45
CA VAL A 175 -44.06 -22.33 2.13
C VAL A 175 -45.03 -23.42 1.63
N GLY A 176 -44.49 -24.48 1.04
CA GLY A 176 -45.27 -25.57 0.44
C GLY A 176 -45.42 -25.48 -1.09
N SER A 177 -44.86 -24.45 -1.74
CA SER A 177 -44.70 -24.40 -3.20
C SER A 177 -43.94 -25.64 -3.71
N SER A 178 -44.34 -26.16 -4.88
CA SER A 178 -43.63 -27.29 -5.51
C SER A 178 -42.32 -26.83 -6.16
N ALA A 179 -41.37 -27.77 -6.35
CA ALA A 179 -40.09 -27.47 -6.98
C ALA A 179 -40.27 -26.94 -8.41
N GLU A 180 -41.21 -27.50 -9.17
CA GLU A 180 -41.57 -27.06 -10.53
C GLU A 180 -42.13 -25.64 -10.53
N LYS A 181 -42.92 -25.27 -9.50
CA LYS A 181 -43.44 -23.91 -9.38
C LYS A 181 -42.32 -22.92 -9.08
N THR A 182 -41.39 -23.26 -8.19
CA THR A 182 -40.19 -22.46 -7.90
C THR A 182 -39.31 -22.32 -9.14
N ASP A 183 -39.08 -23.41 -9.89
CA ASP A 183 -38.29 -23.38 -11.13
C ASP A 183 -38.91 -22.45 -12.19
N SER A 184 -40.24 -22.50 -12.37
CA SER A 184 -40.94 -21.61 -13.31
C SER A 184 -40.77 -20.12 -12.99
N ILE A 185 -40.58 -19.77 -11.72
CA ILE A 185 -40.30 -18.39 -11.26
C ILE A 185 -38.82 -18.06 -11.48
N GLY A 186 -37.91 -19.00 -11.19
CA GLY A 186 -36.48 -18.84 -11.46
C GLY A 186 -36.17 -18.63 -12.95
N GLN A 187 -36.87 -19.33 -13.85
CA GLN A 187 -36.74 -19.12 -15.30
C GLN A 187 -37.23 -17.72 -15.74
N GLN A 188 -38.32 -17.20 -15.16
CA GLN A 188 -38.79 -15.84 -15.44
C GLN A 188 -37.78 -14.78 -14.96
N ILE A 189 -37.20 -14.97 -13.76
CA ILE A 189 -36.14 -14.08 -13.25
C ILE A 189 -34.90 -14.13 -14.16
N LEU A 190 -34.51 -15.31 -14.61
CA LEU A 190 -33.40 -15.51 -15.55
C LEU A 190 -33.63 -14.78 -16.88
N GLU A 191 -34.82 -14.87 -17.45
CA GLU A 191 -35.20 -14.18 -18.69
C GLU A 191 -35.13 -12.64 -18.52
N ILE A 192 -35.63 -12.12 -17.39
CA ILE A 192 -35.54 -10.69 -17.04
C ILE A 192 -34.08 -10.24 -16.87
N MET A 193 -33.22 -11.08 -16.27
CA MET A 193 -31.78 -10.75 -16.13
C MET A 193 -31.07 -10.71 -17.49
N LEU A 194 -31.39 -11.63 -18.40
CA LEU A 194 -30.81 -11.67 -19.75
C LEU A 194 -31.23 -10.48 -20.63
N ASP A 195 -32.49 -10.03 -20.52
CA ASP A 195 -32.99 -8.85 -21.23
C ASP A 195 -32.49 -7.54 -20.60
N GLY A 196 -32.41 -7.49 -19.26
CA GLY A 196 -32.05 -6.28 -18.51
C GLY A 196 -30.55 -5.98 -18.35
N ILE A 197 -29.65 -6.95 -18.58
CA ILE A 197 -28.21 -6.81 -18.34
C ILE A 197 -27.42 -7.25 -19.60
N PRO A 198 -27.12 -6.31 -20.52
CA PRO A 198 -26.47 -6.63 -21.81
C PRO A 198 -25.01 -7.10 -21.68
N GLU A 199 -24.39 -6.95 -20.51
CA GLU A 199 -23.04 -7.44 -20.21
C GLU A 199 -22.97 -8.95 -19.90
N ILE A 200 -24.11 -9.63 -19.75
CA ILE A 200 -24.14 -11.09 -19.50
C ILE A 200 -23.65 -11.84 -20.74
N LYS A 201 -22.63 -12.69 -20.55
CA LYS A 201 -22.15 -13.59 -21.61
C LYS A 201 -23.04 -14.83 -21.72
N GLU A 202 -23.29 -15.27 -22.95
CA GLU A 202 -23.97 -16.53 -23.24
C GLU A 202 -23.29 -17.69 -22.50
N GLY A 203 -24.09 -18.52 -21.82
CA GLY A 203 -23.61 -19.66 -21.02
C GLY A 203 -23.02 -19.30 -19.65
N ALA A 204 -22.96 -18.03 -19.25
CA ALA A 204 -22.45 -17.61 -17.94
C ALA A 204 -23.51 -17.60 -16.81
N VAL A 205 -24.75 -18.02 -17.09
CA VAL A 205 -25.85 -17.97 -16.11
C VAL A 205 -26.30 -19.36 -15.71
N ALA A 206 -26.52 -19.54 -14.40
CA ALA A 206 -27.06 -20.76 -13.81
C ALA A 206 -28.22 -20.39 -12.87
N SER A 207 -29.32 -21.13 -12.98
CA SER A 207 -30.45 -21.07 -12.04
C SER A 207 -30.49 -22.35 -11.21
N ILE A 208 -30.85 -22.22 -9.94
CA ILE A 208 -30.92 -23.32 -8.97
C ILE A 208 -32.24 -23.15 -8.21
N SER A 209 -33.09 -24.16 -8.26
CA SER A 209 -34.45 -24.17 -7.68
C SER A 209 -34.59 -25.32 -6.67
N GLY A 210 -35.57 -25.24 -5.77
CA GLY A 210 -35.88 -26.31 -4.81
C GLY A 210 -34.94 -26.42 -3.60
N GLN A 211 -34.19 -25.37 -3.26
CA GLN A 211 -33.40 -25.28 -2.01
C GLN A 211 -34.33 -25.08 -0.79
N THR A 212 -33.91 -25.51 0.40
CA THR A 212 -34.59 -25.15 1.66
C THR A 212 -33.77 -24.08 2.42
N PRO A 213 -34.34 -23.34 3.39
CA PRO A 213 -33.59 -22.32 4.13
C PRO A 213 -32.36 -22.84 4.89
N SER A 214 -32.36 -24.12 5.28
CA SER A 214 -31.21 -24.83 5.86
C SER A 214 -30.35 -25.53 4.80
N GLY A 215 -30.92 -25.74 3.62
CA GLY A 215 -30.42 -26.56 2.55
C GLY A 215 -29.93 -25.73 1.38
N VAL A 216 -28.75 -25.14 1.55
CA VAL A 216 -27.69 -25.30 0.52
C VAL A 216 -27.80 -26.76 0.05
N LEU A 217 -27.67 -27.18 -1.21
CA LEU A 217 -26.39 -27.44 -1.89
C LEU A 217 -25.17 -27.89 -1.06
N THR A 218 -25.42 -28.20 0.21
CA THR A 218 -24.89 -29.37 0.93
C THR A 218 -23.40 -29.34 1.17
N THR A 219 -22.86 -28.11 1.21
CA THR A 219 -21.46 -27.66 1.25
C THR A 219 -20.53 -28.24 0.18
N VAL A 220 -20.67 -29.52 -0.20
CA VAL A 220 -19.78 -30.25 -1.13
C VAL A 220 -20.45 -31.38 -1.93
N GLY A 221 -21.78 -31.60 -1.86
CA GLY A 221 -22.49 -32.28 -2.97
C GLY A 221 -23.74 -33.10 -2.63
N PHE A 222 -24.87 -32.67 -3.20
CA PHE A 222 -26.17 -33.37 -3.32
C PHE A 222 -26.85 -33.79 -2.00
N LYS A 223 -28.13 -34.16 -1.96
CA LYS A 223 -29.37 -33.50 -2.47
C LYS A 223 -30.36 -33.60 -1.30
N GLU A 224 -31.22 -32.60 -1.08
CA GLU A 224 -32.19 -32.62 0.03
C GLU A 224 -33.63 -32.28 -0.42
N GLY A 225 -34.61 -32.80 0.32
CA GLY A 225 -36.04 -32.55 0.14
C GLY A 225 -36.88 -33.84 0.20
N LYS A 226 -38.14 -33.74 0.64
CA LYS A 226 -39.07 -34.89 0.71
C LYS A 226 -39.43 -35.50 -0.66
N ASN A 227 -39.12 -34.79 -1.75
CA ASN A 227 -39.47 -35.15 -3.13
C ASN A 227 -38.22 -35.34 -4.01
N VAL A 228 -37.07 -35.72 -3.43
CA VAL A 228 -35.90 -36.10 -4.24
C VAL A 228 -36.12 -37.50 -4.84
N GLY A 229 -36.68 -37.51 -6.04
CA GLY A 229 -36.55 -38.57 -7.05
C GLY A 229 -35.56 -38.16 -8.14
#